data_AF-A0A1L6TE57-F1
#
_entry.id   AF-A0A1L6TE57-F1
#
_cell.length_a   1.000
_cell.length_b   1.000
_cell.length_c   1.000
_cell.angle_alpha   90.00
_cell.angle_beta   90.00
_cell.angle_gamma   90.00
#
_symmetry.space_group_name_H-M   'P 1'
#
loop_
_entity.id
_entity.type
_entity.pdbx_description
1 polymer ?
#
loop_
_entity_poly.entity_id
_entity_poly.type
_entity_poly.pdbx_seq_one_letter_code
_entity_poly.pdbx_strand_id
1 'polypeptide(L)'
;MIITYDGKTIDFKQTHSLSIENSDLIFHQATTDQILHLQPHLIPCMDEIANYIIHCFKRGDDKVHLNDHLDQFSTAVLVKQDQSTLSSSE
;
A
#
# COMPACT_ATOMS: atom_id res chain seq x y z
N MET A 1 8.31 12.26 5.08
CA MET A 1 8.31 10.81 5.14
C MET A 1 8.89 10.29 3.85
N ILE A 2 9.97 9.54 3.93
CA ILE A 2 10.56 8.83 2.80
C ILE A 2 10.01 7.41 2.82
N ILE A 3 9.36 6.99 1.75
CA ILE A 3 8.83 5.65 1.58
C ILE A 3 9.83 4.86 0.75
N THR A 4 10.15 3.65 1.17
CA THR A 4 10.99 2.72 0.40
C THR A 4 10.24 1.41 0.16
N TYR A 5 10.30 0.92 -1.08
CA TYR A 5 9.69 -0.33 -1.52
C TYR A 5 10.47 -0.89 -2.70
N ASP A 6 10.89 -2.15 -2.60
CA ASP A 6 11.65 -2.84 -3.66
C ASP A 6 12.80 -2.01 -4.27
N GLY A 7 13.59 -1.36 -3.40
CA GLY A 7 14.70 -0.49 -3.81
C GLY A 7 14.30 0.88 -4.37
N LYS A 8 13.01 1.13 -4.64
CA LYS A 8 12.48 2.46 -5.01
C LYS A 8 12.28 3.32 -3.77
N THR A 9 12.45 4.63 -3.95
CA THR A 9 12.30 5.62 -2.90
C THR A 9 11.36 6.73 -3.37
N ILE A 10 10.37 7.07 -2.54
CA ILE A 10 9.39 8.14 -2.79
C ILE A 10 9.43 9.12 -1.64
N ASP A 11 9.57 10.41 -1.94
CA ASP A 11 9.40 11.47 -0.95
C ASP A 11 7.93 11.89 -0.86
N PHE A 12 7.25 11.35 0.15
CA PHE A 12 5.83 11.62 0.37
C PHE A 12 5.58 13.07 0.81
N LYS A 13 6.59 13.82 1.29
CA LYS A 13 6.40 15.25 1.62
C LYS A 13 6.12 16.11 0.38
N GLN A 14 6.51 15.63 -0.80
CA GLN A 14 6.25 16.32 -2.08
C GLN A 14 4.92 15.90 -2.69
N THR A 15 4.26 14.90 -2.11
CA THR A 15 2.97 14.39 -2.55
C THR A 15 1.84 15.26 -2.01
N HIS A 16 1.00 15.78 -2.90
CA HIS A 16 -0.19 16.55 -2.52
C HIS A 16 -1.48 15.73 -2.65
N SER A 17 -1.45 14.66 -3.45
CA SER A 17 -2.55 13.70 -3.58
C SER A 17 -2.00 12.29 -3.82
N LEU A 18 -2.71 11.28 -3.31
CA LEU A 18 -2.41 9.86 -3.52
C LEU A 18 -3.64 9.21 -4.16
N SER A 19 -3.47 8.55 -5.30
CA SER A 19 -4.52 7.79 -5.98
C SER A 19 -4.08 6.35 -6.24
N ILE A 20 -5.07 5.51 -6.56
CA ILE A 20 -4.88 4.13 -7.00
C ILE A 20 -5.45 4.02 -8.40
N GLU A 21 -4.61 3.69 -9.37
CA GLU A 21 -5.02 3.56 -10.78
C GLU A 21 -4.32 2.36 -11.41
N ASN A 22 -5.05 1.51 -12.15
CA ASN A 22 -4.48 0.36 -12.87
C ASN A 22 -3.60 -0.57 -12.02
N SER A 23 -3.90 -0.72 -10.72
CA SER A 23 -3.10 -1.47 -9.75
C SER A 23 -1.77 -0.82 -9.33
N ASP A 24 -1.64 0.49 -9.56
CA ASP A 24 -0.51 1.31 -9.14
C ASP A 24 -0.91 2.34 -8.10
N LEU A 25 -0.01 2.60 -7.15
CA LEU A 25 -0.12 3.75 -6.27
C LEU A 25 0.53 4.95 -6.95
N ILE A 26 -0.26 5.97 -7.24
CA ILE A 26 0.21 7.20 -7.90
C ILE A 26 0.29 8.32 -6.87
N PHE A 27 1.51 8.80 -6.67
CA PHE A 27 1.82 9.90 -5.77
C PHE A 27 1.92 11.16 -6.61
N HIS A 28 0.85 11.94 -6.64
CA HIS A 28 0.82 13.18 -7.39
C HIS A 28 1.69 14.24 -6.71
N GLN A 29 2.66 14.77 -7.45
CA GLN A 29 3.56 15.83 -7.00
C GLN A 29 3.42 17.04 -7.91
N ALA A 30 3.92 18.20 -7.46
CA ALA A 30 3.77 19.45 -8.22
C ALA A 30 4.45 19.39 -9.60
N THR A 31 5.52 18.61 -9.74
CA THR A 31 6.32 18.52 -10.97
C THR A 31 6.06 17.26 -11.77
N THR A 32 5.98 16.10 -11.12
CA THR A 32 5.88 14.81 -11.79
C THR A 32 5.28 13.77 -10.84
N ASP A 33 4.36 12.97 -11.34
CA ASP A 33 3.79 11.86 -10.58
C ASP A 33 4.85 10.78 -10.35
N GLN A 34 4.93 10.28 -9.11
CA GLN A 34 5.73 9.11 -8.77
C GLN A 34 4.82 7.90 -8.73
N ILE A 35 5.19 6.85 -9.46
CA ILE A 35 4.36 5.64 -9.57
C ILE A 35 5.04 4.49 -8.84
N LEU A 36 4.29 3.88 -7.92
CA LEU A 36 4.71 2.69 -7.20
C LEU A 36 3.90 1.49 -7.68
N HIS A 37 4.54 0.69 -8.54
CA HIS A 37 4.04 -0.61 -8.96
C HIS A 37 4.23 -1.62 -7.83
N LEU A 38 3.13 -2.14 -7.30
CA LEU A 38 3.17 -3.19 -6.29
C LEU A 38 3.26 -4.57 -6.95
N GLN A 39 3.85 -5.53 -6.24
CA GLN A 39 3.85 -6.92 -6.68
C GLN A 39 2.41 -7.45 -6.79
N PRO A 40 2.07 -8.31 -7.78
CA PRO A 40 0.69 -8.70 -8.07
C PRO A 40 -0.11 -9.26 -6.89
N HIS A 41 0.53 -9.97 -5.98
CA HIS A 41 -0.12 -10.56 -4.81
C HIS A 41 -0.52 -9.52 -3.75
N LEU A 42 -0.04 -8.28 -3.86
CA LEU A 42 -0.36 -7.17 -2.97
C LEU A 42 -1.46 -6.25 -3.53
N ILE A 43 -1.84 -6.43 -4.80
CA ILE A 43 -2.92 -5.66 -5.45
C ILE A 43 -4.23 -5.73 -4.63
N PRO A 44 -4.65 -6.89 -4.08
CA PRO A 44 -5.85 -6.95 -3.25
C PRO A 44 -5.79 -6.14 -1.95
N CYS A 45 -4.60 -5.68 -1.55
CA CYS A 45 -4.37 -4.91 -0.31
C CYS A 45 -4.02 -3.44 -0.57
N MET A 46 -4.21 -2.94 -1.80
CA MET A 46 -3.75 -1.60 -2.17
C MET A 46 -4.37 -0.49 -1.32
N ASP A 47 -5.66 -0.60 -1.02
CA ASP A 47 -6.36 0.37 -0.18
C ASP A 47 -5.79 0.36 1.25
N GLU A 48 -5.52 -0.82 1.82
CA GLU A 48 -4.91 -0.93 3.14
C GLU A 48 -3.47 -0.37 3.15
N ILE A 49 -2.70 -0.61 2.10
CA ILE A 49 -1.34 -0.08 1.95
C ILE A 49 -1.37 1.45 1.83
N ALA A 50 -2.28 2.01 1.03
CA ALA A 50 -2.46 3.45 0.90
C ALA A 50 -2.86 4.08 2.24
N ASN A 51 -3.81 3.47 2.95
CA ASN A 51 -4.23 3.90 4.28
C ASN A 51 -3.09 3.84 5.30
N TYR A 52 -2.26 2.79 5.26
CA TYR A 52 -1.08 2.67 6.11
C TYR A 52 -0.08 3.80 5.86
N ILE A 53 0.21 4.12 4.60
CA ILE A 53 1.09 5.23 4.21
C ILE A 53 0.56 6.55 4.77
N ILE A 54 -0.73 6.83 4.57
CA ILE A 54 -1.36 8.06 5.08
C ILE A 54 -1.29 8.13 6.60
N HIS A 55 -1.51 7.00 7.29
CA HIS A 55 -1.44 6.92 8.74
C HIS A 55 -0.03 7.21 9.26
N CYS A 56 1.00 6.62 8.67
CA CYS A 56 2.40 6.89 9.04
C CYS A 56 2.77 8.36 8.84
N PHE A 57 2.30 8.97 7.74
CA PHE A 57 2.51 10.40 7.50
C PHE A 57 1.85 11.27 8.57
N LYS A 58 0.59 10.99 8.92
CA LYS A 58 -0.14 11.72 9.97
C LYS A 58 0.48 11.54 11.35
N ARG A 59 1.08 10.37 11.62
CA ARG A 59 1.82 10.09 12.86
C ARG A 59 3.13 10.88 12.94
N GLY A 60 3.65 11.37 11.81
CA GLY A 60 4.90 12.13 11.73
C GLY A 60 6.13 11.28 11.45
N ASP A 61 5.96 10.08 10.88
CA ASP A 61 7.08 9.20 10.60
C ASP A 61 8.01 9.80 9.52
N ASP A 62 9.32 9.75 9.78
CA ASP A 62 10.32 10.25 8.84
C ASP A 62 10.61 9.27 7.71
N LYS A 63 10.55 7.97 7.98
CA LYS A 63 10.86 6.89 7.04
C LYS A 63 9.91 5.71 7.22
N VAL A 64 9.49 5.12 6.10
CA VAL A 64 8.68 3.91 6.05
C VAL A 64 9.33 2.93 5.08
N HIS A 65 9.60 1.72 5.55
CA HIS A 65 10.05 0.60 4.74
C HIS A 65 8.84 -0.29 4.48
N LEU A 66 8.18 -0.13 3.33
CA LEU A 66 6.92 -0.84 3.06
C LEU A 66 7.10 -2.35 3.11
N ASN A 67 8.23 -2.87 2.59
CA ASN A 67 8.54 -4.30 2.62
C ASN A 67 8.40 -4.93 4.01
N ASP A 68 8.79 -4.23 5.07
CA ASP A 68 8.75 -4.73 6.46
C ASP A 68 7.32 -4.92 6.99
N HIS A 69 6.35 -4.28 6.34
CA HIS A 69 4.94 -4.29 6.74
C HIS A 69 4.05 -5.07 5.77
N LEU A 70 4.52 -5.36 4.56
CA LEU A 70 3.75 -6.04 3.52
C LEU A 70 3.45 -7.51 3.82
N ASP A 71 4.32 -8.18 4.58
CA ASP A 71 4.07 -9.55 5.07
C ASP A 71 2.79 -9.66 5.93
N GLN A 72 2.41 -8.57 6.59
CA GLN A 72 1.19 -8.53 7.41
C GLN A 72 -0.07 -8.43 6.54
N PHE A 73 0.04 -7.82 5.36
CA PHE A 73 -1.07 -7.68 4.41
C PHE A 73 -1.29 -8.96 3.59
N SER A 74 -0.22 -9.67 3.21
CA SER A 74 -0.33 -10.95 2.48
C SER A 74 -1.03 -12.03 3.30
N THR A 75 -0.80 -12.05 4.61
CA THR A 75 -1.41 -13.02 5.53
C THR A 75 -2.91 -12.74 5.75
N ALA A 76 -3.33 -11.47 5.74
CA ALA A 76 -4.73 -11.09 5.98
C ALA A 76 -5.68 -11.48 4.83
N VAL A 77 -5.20 -11.54 3.58
CA VAL A 77 -6.01 -11.95 2.42
C VAL A 77 -6.27 -13.46 2.41
N LEU A 78 -5.26 -14.26 2.80
CA LEU A 78 -5.40 -15.71 2.95
C LEU A 78 -6.48 -16.07 3.99
N VAL A 79 -6.56 -15.35 5.11
CA VAL A 79 -7.57 -15.60 6.15
C VAL A 79 -8.98 -15.19 5.72
N LYS A 80 -9.14 -14.12 4.91
CA LYS A 80 -10.45 -13.69 4.40
C LYS A 80 -11.03 -14.63 3.34
N GLN A 81 -10.19 -15.31 2.55
CA GLN A 81 -10.66 -16.30 1.57
C GLN A 81 -11.14 -17.60 2.23
N ASP A 82 -10.53 -18.02 3.35
CA ASP A 82 -10.90 -19.26 4.04
C ASP A 82 -12.28 -19.17 4.75
N GLN A 83 -12.73 -17.98 5.14
CA GLN A 83 -14.05 -17.82 5.78
C GLN A 83 -15.24 -17.78 4.81
N SER A 84 -15.01 -17.71 3.50
CA SER A 84 -16.09 -17.61 2.51
C SER A 84 -16.57 -18.96 1.96
N THR A 85 -16.02 -20.09 2.42
CA THR A 85 -16.42 -21.45 1.96
C THR A 85 -17.18 -22.28 2.99
N LEU A 86 -17.46 -21.77 4.19
CA LEU A 86 -18.25 -22.44 5.23
C LEU A 86 -19.65 -21.84 5.38
N SER A 87 -20.42 -21.77 4.29
CA SER A 87 -21.87 -21.54 4.38
C SER A 87 -22.59 -22.11 3.16
N SER A 88 -22.54 -23.42 2.99
CA SER A 88 -23.47 -24.17 2.13
C SER A 88 -23.58 -25.59 2.66
N SER A 89 -24.27 -25.74 3.79
CA SER A 89 -24.78 -27.02 4.27
C SER A 89 -25.92 -26.69 5.23
N GLU A 90 -27.14 -26.58 4.69
CA GLU A 90 -28.38 -27.16 5.21
C GLU A 90 -29.56 -26.83 4.27
#